data_AF-A0A6V7P1L9-F1
#
_entry.id   AF-A0A6V7P1L9-F1
#
_cell.length_a   1.000
_cell.length_b   1.000
_cell.length_c   1.000
_cell.angle_alpha   90.00
_cell.angle_beta   90.00
_cell.angle_gamma   90.00
#
_symmetry.space_group_name_H-M   'P 1'
#
loop_
_entity.id
_entity.type
_entity.pdbx_description
1 polymer ?
#
loop_
_entity_poly.entity_id
_entity_poly.type
_entity_poly.pdbx_seq_one_letter_code
_entity_poly.pdbx_strand_id
1 'polypeptide(L)'
;MEPKENSISTGIVILWGQFLFHLLALQLTSASVALPGCLERCGHVEIPYPFGIGRACSMEGFTLNCTFSNGTYKPFLTNVEFLNISLSSGLARITNTVHVDPMLQCHERQHDVR
;
A
#
# COMPACT_ATOMS: atom_id res chain seq x y z
N MET A 1 -17.79 32.67 -51.32
CA MET A 1 -17.84 32.74 -49.85
C MET A 1 -18.11 31.33 -49.34
N GLU A 2 -17.14 30.72 -48.68
CA GLU A 2 -17.28 29.44 -47.96
C GLU A 2 -17.07 29.73 -46.47
N PRO A 3 -18.05 29.48 -45.59
CA PRO A 3 -17.89 29.72 -44.17
C PRO A 3 -17.11 28.58 -43.52
N LYS A 4 -15.83 28.80 -43.20
CA LYS A 4 -15.00 27.87 -42.44
C LYS A 4 -15.30 27.98 -40.93
N GLU A 5 -16.53 27.69 -40.54
CA GLU A 5 -17.00 27.69 -39.14
C GLU A 5 -16.97 26.29 -38.49
N ASN A 6 -16.41 25.30 -39.18
CA ASN A 6 -16.36 23.90 -38.74
C ASN A 6 -14.95 23.41 -38.40
N SER A 7 -13.90 24.07 -38.90
CA SER A 7 -12.50 23.66 -38.71
C SER A 7 -11.95 23.98 -37.32
N ILE A 8 -12.53 24.96 -36.62
CA ILE A 8 -12.07 25.39 -35.29
C ILE A 8 -12.82 24.61 -34.21
N SER A 9 -14.12 24.36 -34.42
CA SER A 9 -15.00 23.63 -33.51
C SER A 9 -14.62 22.14 -33.39
N THR A 10 -14.29 21.49 -34.51
CA THR A 10 -13.84 20.08 -34.51
C THR A 10 -12.49 19.90 -33.84
N GLY A 11 -11.56 20.84 -34.02
CA GLY A 11 -10.26 20.82 -33.33
C GLY A 11 -10.40 20.91 -31.81
N ILE A 12 -11.30 21.75 -31.32
CA ILE A 12 -11.61 21.88 -29.89
C ILE A 12 -12.21 20.56 -29.37
N VAL A 13 -13.23 19.98 -30.02
CA VAL A 13 -13.83 18.72 -29.54
C VAL A 13 -12.81 17.59 -29.44
N ILE A 14 -11.89 17.48 -30.41
CA ILE A 14 -10.83 16.46 -30.41
C ILE A 14 -9.80 16.74 -29.30
N LEU A 15 -9.36 17.99 -29.14
CA LEU A 15 -8.40 18.37 -28.10
C LEU A 15 -8.98 18.14 -26.70
N TRP A 16 -10.25 18.47 -26.48
CA TRP A 16 -10.92 18.25 -25.20
C TRP A 16 -11.17 16.76 -24.95
N GLY A 17 -11.50 15.98 -25.99
CA GLY A 17 -11.62 14.52 -25.88
C GLY A 17 -10.28 13.84 -25.53
N GLN A 18 -9.19 14.22 -26.19
CA GLN A 18 -7.83 13.72 -25.91
C GLN A 18 -7.34 14.13 -24.52
N PHE A 19 -7.63 15.37 -24.10
CA PHE A 19 -7.28 15.89 -22.78
C PHE A 19 -8.09 15.20 -21.66
N LEU A 20 -9.40 14.99 -21.87
CA LEU A 20 -10.26 14.22 -20.97
C LEU A 20 -9.82 12.77 -20.85
N PHE A 21 -9.35 12.17 -21.94
CA PHE A 21 -8.83 10.79 -21.95
C PHE A 21 -7.49 10.67 -21.19
N HIS A 22 -6.59 11.66 -21.31
CA HIS A 22 -5.37 11.72 -20.50
C HIS A 22 -5.67 11.99 -19.02
N LEU A 23 -6.67 12.81 -18.70
CA LEU A 23 -7.14 13.05 -17.33
C LEU A 23 -7.70 11.77 -16.67
N LEU A 24 -8.33 10.89 -17.44
CA LEU A 24 -8.87 9.63 -16.95
C LEU A 24 -7.78 8.58 -16.65
N ALA A 25 -6.57 8.74 -17.19
CA ALA A 25 -5.47 7.78 -17.04
C ALA A 25 -4.61 7.99 -15.78
N LEU A 26 -4.94 8.95 -14.90
CA LEU A 26 -4.20 9.17 -13.65
C LEU A 26 -4.54 8.06 -12.62
N GLN A 27 -3.97 6.87 -12.80
CA GLN A 27 -4.03 5.81 -11.80
C GLN A 27 -3.12 6.20 -10.62
N LEU A 28 -3.68 6.35 -9.42
CA LEU A 28 -2.93 6.35 -8.16
C LEU A 28 -2.54 4.91 -7.81
N THR A 29 -1.61 4.32 -8.57
CA THR A 29 -0.96 3.07 -8.13
C THR A 29 0.02 3.43 -7.03
N SER A 30 -0.42 3.31 -5.78
CA SER A 30 0.48 3.19 -4.64
C SER A 30 1.16 1.82 -4.73
N ALA A 31 2.32 1.79 -5.38
CA ALA A 31 3.09 0.56 -5.48
C ALA A 31 3.66 0.23 -4.08
N SER A 32 3.22 -0.89 -3.50
CA SER A 32 3.81 -1.51 -2.32
C SER A 32 5.17 -2.12 -2.70
N VAL A 33 6.19 -1.28 -2.85
CA VAL A 33 7.50 -1.70 -3.32
C VAL A 33 8.43 -1.98 -2.15
N ALA A 34 9.02 -3.17 -2.15
CA ALA A 34 10.11 -3.50 -1.24
C ALA A 34 11.37 -2.71 -1.63
N LEU A 35 12.27 -2.50 -0.68
CA LEU A 35 13.53 -1.82 -0.99
C LEU A 35 14.32 -2.63 -2.04
N PRO A 36 14.91 -2.00 -3.08
CA PRO A 36 15.59 -2.73 -4.14
C PRO A 36 16.66 -3.69 -3.61
N GLY A 37 16.61 -4.96 -4.04
CA GLY A 37 17.52 -6.02 -3.57
C GLY A 37 17.11 -6.67 -2.26
N CYS A 38 15.98 -6.28 -1.67
CA CYS A 38 15.40 -6.91 -0.49
C CYS A 38 14.27 -7.86 -0.82
N LEU A 39 13.94 -8.73 0.14
CA LEU A 39 12.87 -9.70 -0.01
C LEU A 39 11.50 -9.01 -0.02
N GLU A 40 10.80 -9.14 -1.14
CA GLU A 40 9.51 -8.50 -1.39
C GLU A 40 8.30 -9.24 -0.82
N ARG A 41 8.44 -10.54 -0.51
CA ARG A 41 7.34 -11.38 -0.05
C ARG A 41 7.81 -12.37 1.01
N CYS A 42 6.94 -12.66 1.97
CA CYS A 42 7.09 -13.77 2.91
C CYS A 42 5.82 -14.63 2.86
N GLY A 43 5.92 -15.80 2.23
CA GLY A 43 4.75 -16.60 1.89
C GLY A 43 3.81 -15.83 0.97
N HIS A 44 2.57 -15.61 1.42
CA HIS A 44 1.54 -14.90 0.64
C HIS A 44 1.47 -13.39 0.93
N VAL A 45 2.28 -12.89 1.86
CA VAL A 45 2.25 -11.49 2.30
C VAL A 45 3.33 -10.69 1.59
N GLU A 46 2.93 -9.57 0.96
CA GLU A 46 3.84 -8.58 0.38
C GLU A 46 4.44 -7.70 1.47
N ILE A 47 5.73 -7.40 1.35
CA ILE A 47 6.54 -6.71 2.35
C ILE A 47 7.08 -5.40 1.73
N PRO A 48 6.29 -4.32 1.78
CA PRO A 48 6.73 -3.04 1.25
C PRO A 48 7.55 -2.26 2.27
N TYR A 49 8.43 -1.38 1.80
CA TYR A 49 9.08 -0.39 2.67
C TYR A 49 8.00 0.47 3.35
N PRO A 50 8.06 0.77 4.66
CA PRO A 50 9.21 0.69 5.58
C PRO A 50 9.48 -0.69 6.19
N PHE A 51 8.63 -1.69 5.94
CA PHE A 51 8.86 -3.05 6.37
C PHE A 51 9.93 -3.72 5.51
N GLY A 52 10.60 -4.72 6.08
CA GLY A 52 11.60 -5.47 5.36
C GLY A 52 12.20 -6.60 6.16
N ILE A 53 12.83 -7.53 5.45
CA ILE A 53 13.45 -8.73 6.00
C ILE A 53 14.93 -8.70 5.62
N GLY A 54 15.80 -8.83 6.62
CA GLY A 54 17.25 -8.76 6.43
C GLY A 54 17.86 -7.41 6.79
N ARG A 55 19.18 -7.31 6.68
CA ARG A 55 19.93 -6.10 7.06
C ARG A 55 19.66 -4.97 6.08
N ALA A 56 19.41 -3.77 6.60
CA ALA A 56 19.16 -2.55 5.81
C ALA A 56 17.98 -2.63 4.83
N CYS A 57 17.06 -3.58 5.03
CA CYS A 57 15.86 -3.74 4.20
C CYS A 57 14.62 -3.06 4.77
N SER A 58 14.71 -2.58 6.01
CA SER A 58 13.62 -2.00 6.78
C SER A 58 14.06 -0.72 7.45
N MET A 59 13.07 0.13 7.77
CA MET A 59 13.25 1.22 8.72
C MET A 59 13.37 0.64 10.13
N GLU A 60 14.05 1.36 11.03
CA GLU A 60 14.17 0.96 12.43
C GLU A 60 12.79 0.74 13.07
N GLY A 61 12.60 -0.41 13.72
CA GLY A 61 11.31 -0.82 14.29
C GLY A 61 10.35 -1.55 13.33
N PHE A 62 10.70 -1.67 12.04
CA PHE A 62 9.87 -2.33 11.01
C PHE A 62 10.50 -3.61 10.44
N THR A 63 11.51 -4.16 11.13
CA THR A 63 12.19 -5.39 10.72
C THR A 63 11.33 -6.61 10.99
N LEU A 64 10.94 -7.30 9.93
CA LEU A 64 10.16 -8.54 9.99
C LEU A 64 11.08 -9.76 9.95
N ASN A 65 10.67 -10.81 10.65
CA ASN A 65 11.22 -12.16 10.53
C ASN A 65 10.28 -13.01 9.70
N CYS A 66 10.81 -13.71 8.70
CA CYS A 66 10.05 -14.66 7.90
C CYS A 66 10.25 -16.06 8.46
N THR A 67 9.21 -16.62 9.09
CA THR A 67 9.30 -17.90 9.81
C THR A 67 8.38 -18.93 9.17
N PHE A 68 8.85 -20.17 9.04
CA PHE A 68 8.04 -21.28 8.59
C PHE A 68 7.15 -21.80 9.74
N SER A 69 5.83 -21.70 9.59
CA SER A 69 4.85 -22.11 10.59
C SER A 69 3.54 -22.56 9.94
N ASN A 70 2.91 -23.62 10.47
CA ASN A 70 1.68 -24.20 9.93
C ASN A 70 1.75 -24.51 8.42
N GLY A 71 2.91 -24.99 7.95
CA GLY A 71 3.12 -25.42 6.56
C GLY A 71 3.44 -24.30 5.56
N THR A 72 3.61 -23.06 6.00
CA THR A 72 3.96 -21.94 5.11
C THR A 72 4.84 -20.88 5.79
N TYR A 73 5.49 -20.03 4.99
CA TYR A 73 6.25 -18.89 5.50
C TYR A 73 5.31 -17.75 5.88
N LYS A 74 5.54 -17.14 7.06
CA LYS A 74 4.73 -16.07 7.63
C LYS A 74 5.63 -14.96 8.17
N PRO A 75 5.31 -13.68 7.91
CA PRO A 75 6.06 -12.56 8.47
C PRO A 75 5.63 -12.26 9.91
N PHE A 76 6.61 -12.01 10.77
CA PHE A 76 6.41 -11.63 12.17
C PHE A 76 7.18 -10.37 12.51
N LEU A 77 6.54 -9.45 13.25
CA LEU A 77 7.23 -8.41 13.99
C LEU A 77 7.24 -8.84 15.45
N THR A 78 8.42 -9.20 15.97
CA THR A 78 8.56 -9.81 17.30
C THR A 78 7.71 -11.09 17.42
N ASN A 79 6.52 -11.03 18.02
CA ASN A 79 5.61 -12.16 18.21
C ASN A 79 4.26 -11.99 17.49
N VAL A 80 4.11 -10.94 16.69
CA VAL A 80 2.86 -10.60 16.02
C VAL A 80 2.95 -11.00 14.55
N GLU A 81 2.08 -11.91 14.11
CA GLU A 81 1.98 -12.32 12.70
C GLU A 81 1.29 -11.24 11.88
N PHE A 82 1.88 -10.88 10.74
CA PHE A 82 1.26 -10.01 9.76
C PHE A 82 0.53 -10.84 8.70
N LEU A 83 -0.73 -10.51 8.47
CA LEU A 83 -1.60 -11.15 7.47
C LEU A 83 -1.62 -10.38 6.16
N ASN A 84 -1.55 -9.05 6.23
CA ASN A 84 -1.53 -8.17 5.06
C ASN A 84 -1.03 -6.77 5.43
N ILE A 85 -0.34 -6.12 4.49
CA ILE A 85 0.14 -4.74 4.63
C ILE A 85 -0.37 -3.96 3.42
N SER A 86 -1.11 -2.88 3.66
CA SER A 86 -1.64 -2.00 2.62
C SER A 86 -1.18 -0.57 2.86
N LEU A 87 -0.20 -0.12 2.06
CA LEU A 87 0.25 1.27 2.10
C LEU A 87 -0.78 2.24 1.52
N SER A 88 -1.58 1.79 0.55
CA SER A 88 -2.64 2.60 -0.08
C SER A 88 -3.69 3.07 0.92
N SER A 89 -3.97 2.22 1.92
CA SER A 89 -4.94 2.48 2.98
C SER A 89 -4.31 2.82 4.33
N GLY A 90 -2.97 2.73 4.45
CA GLY A 90 -2.26 2.92 5.72
C GLY A 90 -2.57 1.87 6.78
N LEU A 91 -3.03 0.68 6.39
CA LEU A 91 -3.50 -0.37 7.30
C LEU A 91 -2.57 -1.58 7.26
N ALA A 92 -2.31 -2.17 8.43
CA ALA A 92 -1.69 -3.48 8.57
C ALA A 92 -2.65 -4.41 9.31
N ARG A 93 -2.89 -5.59 8.75
CA ARG A 93 -3.69 -6.65 9.37
C ARG A 93 -2.77 -7.61 10.08
N ILE A 94 -2.99 -7.79 11.37
CA ILE A 94 -2.21 -8.68 12.21
C ILE A 94 -3.10 -9.77 12.82
N THR A 95 -2.51 -10.91 13.16
CA THR A 95 -3.19 -11.91 13.98
C THR A 95 -3.36 -11.37 15.39
N ASN A 96 -4.59 -11.41 15.90
CA ASN A 96 -4.85 -11.13 17.30
C ASN A 96 -4.58 -12.41 18.10
N THR A 97 -3.48 -12.44 18.86
CA THR A 97 -3.32 -13.44 19.91
C THR A 97 -4.11 -12.96 21.11
N VAL A 98 -5.32 -13.49 21.30
CA VAL A 98 -6.12 -13.22 22.49
C VAL A 98 -5.44 -13.90 23.68
N HIS A 99 -4.43 -13.24 24.24
CA HIS A 99 -4.15 -13.41 25.65
C HIS A 99 -5.28 -12.67 26.36
N VAL A 100 -6.04 -13.36 27.20
CA VAL A 100 -7.08 -12.72 28.03
C VAL A 100 -6.35 -11.95 29.13
N ASP A 101 -5.62 -10.91 28.75
CA ASP A 101 -5.09 -9.89 29.65
C ASP A 101 -6.20 -8.83 29.79
N PRO A 102 -6.83 -8.66 30.96
CA PRO A 102 -7.89 -7.68 31.18
C PRO A 102 -7.49 -6.21 30.96
N MET A 103 -6.24 -5.92 30.54
CA MET A 103 -5.68 -4.57 30.48
C MET A 103 -5.04 -4.14 29.15
N LEU A 104 -4.97 -4.99 28.11
CA LEU A 104 -4.38 -4.58 26.82
C LEU A 104 -5.41 -4.51 25.69
N GLN A 105 -6.49 -3.78 25.93
CA GLN A 105 -7.32 -3.29 24.84
C GLN A 105 -6.60 -2.09 24.21
N CYS A 106 -6.43 -2.08 22.89
CA CYS A 106 -6.12 -0.85 22.17
C CYS A 106 -7.23 0.15 22.48
N HIS A 107 -6.97 1.09 23.38
CA HIS A 107 -7.87 2.20 23.64
C HIS A 107 -7.71 3.18 22.47
N GLU A 108 -8.71 3.28 21.62
CA GLU A 108 -8.76 4.27 20.55
C GLU A 108 -8.66 5.68 21.18
N ARG A 109 -7.46 6.27 21.14
CA ARG A 109 -7.26 7.68 21.46
C ARG A 109 -7.74 8.45 20.23
N GLN A 110 -9.01 8.86 20.23
CA GLN A 110 -9.56 9.78 19.25
C GLN A 110 -8.72 11.07 19.31
N HIS A 111 -7.82 11.24 18.37
CA HIS A 111 -7.12 12.50 18.15
C HIS A 111 -8.12 13.48 17.55
N ASP A 112 -8.75 14.28 18.41
CA ASP A 112 -9.40 15.55 18.03
C ASP A 112 -8.31 16.46 17.46
N VAL A 113 -8.21 16.52 16.13
CA VAL A 113 -7.38 17.50 15.44
C VAL A 113 -8.16 18.82 15.47
N ARG A 114 -7.94 19.60 16.52
CA ARG A 114 -8.35 21.00 16.59
C ARG A 114 -7.30 21.90 15.95
#